data_AF-A0A915LVK5-F1
#
_entry.id   AF-A0A915LVK5-F1
#
_cell.length_a   1.000
_cell.length_b   1.000
_cell.length_c   1.000
_cell.angle_alpha   90.00
_cell.angle_beta   90.00
_cell.angle_gamma   90.00
#
_symmetry.space_group_name_H-M   'P 1'
#
loop_
_entity.id
_entity.type
_entity.pdbx_description
1 polymer ?
#
loop_
_entity_poly.entity_id
_entity_poly.type
_entity_poly.pdbx_seq_one_letter_code
_entity_poly.pdbx_strand_id
1 'polypeptide(L)'
;MLGSVLKTSRLDMLLSSSERFLSTTQFLTREWNLGDPKQKALYKLYRAERVTPSVRGVDLLKSPDLNKGMAFSLQERQYLGIHGLLPPAFMTEEQQAYRVISKLRKQPNDLARYIQLDALQ
;
A
#
# COMPACT_ATOMS: atom_id res chain seq x y z
N MET A 1 -11.00 24.94 -21.65
CA MET A 1 -9.74 24.18 -21.44
C MET A 1 -9.65 23.80 -19.98
N LEU A 2 -9.03 22.67 -19.65
CA LEU A 2 -9.15 21.84 -18.44
C LEU A 2 -10.33 20.87 -18.58
N GLY A 3 -10.16 19.60 -18.94
CA GLY A 3 -9.06 18.69 -18.61
C GLY A 3 -9.71 17.43 -18.05
N SER A 4 -10.25 16.60 -18.95
CA SER A 4 -10.71 15.23 -18.73
C SER A 4 -9.66 14.38 -18.01
N VAL A 5 -10.11 13.39 -17.21
CA VAL A 5 -9.44 12.18 -16.63
C VAL A 5 -9.96 12.07 -15.17
N LEU A 6 -10.78 11.11 -14.72
CA LEU A 6 -11.07 9.74 -15.12
C LEU A 6 -12.59 9.49 -15.07
N LYS A 7 -13.14 9.01 -16.19
CA LYS A 7 -14.42 8.29 -16.22
C LYS A 7 -14.21 7.01 -15.41
N THR A 8 -14.79 6.91 -14.22
CA THR A 8 -15.05 5.60 -13.61
C THR A 8 -16.02 4.87 -14.53
N SER A 9 -15.48 3.86 -15.19
CA SER A 9 -16.15 3.11 -16.26
C SER A 9 -17.38 2.39 -15.71
N ARG A 10 -18.38 2.32 -16.59
CA ARG A 10 -19.67 1.62 -16.51
C ARG A 10 -19.58 0.11 -16.17
N LEU A 11 -18.42 -0.40 -15.79
CA LEU A 11 -18.16 -1.78 -15.38
C LEU A 11 -18.29 -1.98 -13.85
N ASP A 12 -18.21 -0.92 -13.04
CA ASP A 12 -18.51 -1.01 -11.60
C ASP A 12 -20.03 -1.11 -11.31
N MET A 13 -20.86 -0.85 -12.33
CA MET A 13 -22.33 -0.88 -12.24
C MET A 13 -22.91 -2.29 -12.42
N LEU A 14 -22.08 -3.32 -12.72
CA LEU A 14 -22.53 -4.69 -12.99
C LEU A 14 -21.96 -5.75 -12.02
N LEU A 15 -21.61 -5.35 -10.81
CA LEU A 15 -21.34 -6.28 -9.69
C LEU A 15 -22.15 -5.96 -8.43
N SER A 16 -23.19 -5.12 -8.55
CA SER A 16 -24.11 -4.78 -7.44
C SER A 16 -25.19 -5.84 -7.17
N SER A 17 -25.22 -6.94 -7.92
CA SER A 17 -26.31 -7.91 -7.82
C SER A 17 -25.80 -9.27 -7.36
N SER A 18 -26.10 -9.57 -6.09
CA SER A 18 -26.08 -10.90 -5.48
C SER A 18 -24.74 -11.43 -4.97
N GLU A 19 -24.21 -10.83 -3.90
CA GLU A 19 -23.62 -11.63 -2.81
C GLU A 19 -24.13 -11.11 -1.46
N ARG A 20 -25.08 -11.85 -0.87
CA ARG A 20 -25.49 -11.67 0.53
C ARG A 20 -24.38 -12.24 1.42
N PHE A 21 -23.34 -11.46 1.66
CA PHE A 21 -22.34 -11.78 2.68
C PHE A 21 -22.84 -11.27 4.03
N LEU A 22 -23.25 -12.19 4.91
CA LEU A 22 -23.50 -11.92 6.33
C LEU A 22 -22.14 -11.77 7.04
N SER A 23 -21.51 -10.60 6.91
CA SER A 23 -20.35 -10.22 7.71
C SER A 23 -20.55 -8.79 8.22
N THR A 24 -20.55 -8.62 9.54
CA THR A 24 -20.78 -7.35 10.26
C THR A 24 -19.64 -6.33 10.11
N THR A 25 -18.79 -6.50 9.09
CA THR A 25 -17.73 -5.56 8.74
C THR A 25 -17.92 -5.12 7.29
N GLN A 26 -18.97 -4.34 7.06
CA GLN A 26 -18.96 -3.42 5.93
C GLN A 26 -17.79 -2.47 6.17
N PHE A 27 -16.71 -2.63 5.42
CA PHE A 27 -15.61 -1.67 5.40
C PHE A 27 -16.18 -0.31 4.98
N LEU A 28 -16.49 0.51 5.97
CA LEU A 28 -16.91 1.89 5.78
C LEU A 28 -15.71 2.67 5.27
N THR A 29 -15.44 2.65 3.96
CA THR A 29 -14.72 3.76 3.32
C THR A 29 -15.64 4.97 3.43
N ARG A 30 -15.60 5.63 4.58
CA ARG A 30 -16.36 6.86 4.83
C ARG A 30 -15.81 7.91 3.88
N GLU A 31 -16.50 8.11 2.78
CA GLU A 31 -16.15 9.14 1.80
C GLU A 31 -16.36 10.51 2.46
N TRP A 32 -15.27 11.19 2.79
CA TRP A 32 -15.32 12.54 3.33
C TRP A 32 -15.66 13.51 2.20
N ASN A 33 -16.66 14.37 2.40
CA ASN A 33 -16.91 15.48 1.48
C ASN A 33 -15.95 16.63 1.82
N LEU A 34 -14.82 16.69 1.12
CA LEU A 34 -13.80 17.74 1.29
C LEU A 34 -14.26 19.13 0.79
N GLY A 35 -15.44 19.22 0.16
CA GLY A 35 -16.07 20.47 -0.23
C GLY A 35 -16.80 21.17 0.92
N ASP A 36 -17.28 20.43 1.92
CA ASP A 36 -17.84 21.01 3.14
C ASP A 36 -16.71 21.46 4.10
N PRO A 37 -16.64 22.75 4.50
CA PRO A 37 -15.63 23.25 5.42
C PRO A 37 -15.55 22.48 6.75
N LYS A 38 -16.70 22.02 7.29
CA LYS A 38 -16.73 21.30 8.57
C LYS A 38 -16.12 19.90 8.44
N GLN A 39 -16.48 19.17 7.39
CA GLN A 39 -15.91 17.85 7.12
C GLN A 39 -14.42 17.93 6.79
N LYS A 40 -13.99 18.96 6.05
CA LYS A 40 -12.57 19.21 5.78
C LYS A 40 -11.78 19.50 7.05
N ALA A 41 -12.33 20.30 7.97
CA ALA A 41 -11.69 20.58 9.25
C ALA A 41 -11.57 19.31 10.10
N LEU A 42 -12.63 18.49 10.14
CA LEU A 42 -12.63 17.22 10.85
C LEU A 42 -11.61 16.23 10.27
N TYR A 43 -11.55 16.09 8.94
CA TYR A 43 -10.56 15.26 8.28
C TYR A 43 -9.12 15.68 8.63
N LYS A 44 -8.85 17.00 8.65
CA LYS A 44 -7.54 17.53 9.01
C LYS A 44 -7.18 17.28 10.48
N LEU A 45 -8.16 17.29 11.38
CA LEU A 45 -7.93 17.07 12.81
C LEU A 45 -7.55 15.61 13.11
N TYR A 46 -8.16 14.65 12.41
CA TYR A 46 -7.99 13.23 12.70
C TYR A 46 -7.05 12.48 11.75
N ARG A 47 -6.58 13.09 10.65
CA ARG A 47 -5.60 12.43 9.76
C ARG A 47 -4.27 12.23 10.49
N ALA A 48 -3.59 11.12 10.20
CA ALA A 48 -2.21 10.94 10.64
C ALA A 48 -1.29 11.95 9.94
N GLU A 49 -0.44 12.63 10.72
CA GLU A 49 0.54 13.55 10.18
C GLU A 49 1.78 12.80 9.67
N ARG A 50 2.42 13.35 8.64
CA ARG A 50 3.60 12.74 8.03
C ARG A 50 4.80 12.91 8.94
N VAL A 51 5.49 11.80 9.23
CA VAL A 51 6.76 11.80 9.96
C VAL A 51 7.87 11.45 8.97
N THR A 52 8.85 12.33 8.85
CA THR A 52 10.03 12.11 8.01
C THR A 52 11.08 11.31 8.81
N PRO A 53 11.61 10.19 8.29
CA PRO A 53 12.64 9.44 8.97
C PRO A 53 13.97 10.21 8.97
N SER A 54 14.72 10.11 10.08
CA SER A 54 16.09 10.64 10.18
C SER A 54 17.14 9.66 9.63
N VAL A 55 16.86 8.36 9.66
CA VAL A 55 17.73 7.28 9.18
C VAL A 55 17.82 7.27 7.65
N ARG A 56 18.96 6.84 7.11
CA ARG A 56 19.26 6.80 5.67
C ARG A 56 20.08 5.58 5.30
N GLY A 57 20.21 5.30 4.00
CA GLY A 57 21.07 4.25 3.49
C GLY A 57 20.68 2.86 4.01
N VAL A 58 21.68 2.06 4.38
CA VAL A 58 21.49 0.67 4.82
C VAL A 58 20.64 0.59 6.08
N ASP A 59 20.76 1.54 7.01
CA ASP A 59 20.01 1.51 8.27
C ASP A 59 18.52 1.67 8.04
N LEU A 60 18.12 2.51 7.06
CA LEU A 60 16.73 2.62 6.63
C LEU A 60 16.20 1.31 6.04
N LEU A 61 17.02 0.58 5.26
CA LEU A 61 16.62 -0.71 4.69
C LEU A 61 16.50 -1.82 5.73
N LYS A 62 17.15 -1.68 6.89
CA LYS A 62 17.05 -2.60 8.02
C LYS A 62 15.84 -2.34 8.91
N SER A 63 15.25 -1.15 8.84
CA SER A 63 14.03 -0.81 9.60
C SER A 63 12.78 -1.31 8.87
N PRO A 64 12.09 -2.36 9.37
CA PRO A 64 10.92 -2.92 8.69
C PRO A 64 9.80 -1.88 8.49
N ASP A 65 9.58 -1.00 9.46
CA ASP A 65 8.56 0.06 9.41
C ASP A 65 8.78 1.09 8.28
N LEU A 66 10.02 1.23 7.80
CA LEU A 66 10.38 2.20 6.77
C LEU A 66 10.66 1.54 5.42
N ASN A 67 11.02 0.26 5.42
CA ASN A 67 11.52 -0.43 4.25
C ASN A 67 10.37 -0.84 3.30
N LYS A 68 10.31 -0.17 2.14
CA LYS A 68 9.39 -0.50 1.04
C LYS A 68 9.97 -1.52 0.06
N GLY A 69 11.22 -1.94 0.25
CA GLY A 69 11.94 -2.80 -0.67
C GLY A 69 12.01 -2.21 -2.08
N MET A 70 11.57 -2.97 -3.09
CA MET A 70 11.57 -2.49 -4.49
C MET A 70 10.46 -1.49 -4.83
N ALA A 71 9.54 -1.20 -3.90
CA ALA A 71 8.52 -0.16 -4.07
C ALA A 71 9.03 1.27 -3.84
N PHE A 72 10.29 1.45 -3.41
CA PHE A 72 10.91 2.77 -3.47
C PHE A 72 11.05 3.23 -4.92
N SER A 73 10.47 4.39 -5.22
CA SER A 73 10.66 5.12 -6.47
C SER A 73 12.11 5.57 -6.65
N LEU A 74 12.50 5.89 -7.88
CA LEU A 74 13.86 6.36 -8.17
C LEU A 74 14.22 7.61 -7.34
N GLN A 75 13.29 8.55 -7.19
CA GLN A 75 13.47 9.78 -6.44
C GLN A 75 13.66 9.51 -4.94
N GLU A 76 12.83 8.64 -4.36
CA GLU A 76 13.00 8.22 -2.96
C GLU A 76 14.36 7.55 -2.75
N ARG A 77 14.79 6.69 -3.69
CA ARG A 77 16.09 6.01 -3.57
C ARG A 77 17.26 6.97 -3.54
N GLN A 78 17.24 7.98 -4.41
CA GLN A 78 18.26 9.02 -4.45
C GLN A 78 18.23 9.88 -3.19
N TYR A 79 17.04 10.33 -2.78
CA TYR A 79 16.88 11.21 -1.62
C TYR A 79 17.25 10.53 -0.29
N LEU A 80 16.90 9.25 -0.14
CA LEU A 80 17.16 8.46 1.06
C LEU A 80 18.56 7.80 1.07
N GLY A 81 19.34 7.98 0.00
CA GLY A 81 20.71 7.44 -0.09
C GLY A 81 20.77 5.92 -0.23
N ILE A 82 19.75 5.30 -0.85
CA ILE A 82 19.65 3.84 -1.07
C ILE A 82 19.77 3.46 -2.56
N HIS A 83 19.99 4.44 -3.44
CA HIS A 83 20.28 4.18 -4.85
C HIS A 83 21.59 3.38 -4.98
N GLY A 84 21.56 2.28 -5.73
CA GLY A 84 22.68 1.33 -5.84
C GLY A 84 22.67 0.19 -4.80
N LEU A 85 21.92 0.32 -3.70
CA LEU A 85 21.80 -0.75 -2.69
C LEU A 85 20.68 -1.76 -3.01
N LEU A 86 19.76 -1.39 -3.91
CA LEU A 86 18.64 -2.21 -4.33
C LEU A 86 18.80 -2.59 -5.81
N PRO A 87 18.26 -3.75 -6.25
CA PRO A 87 18.22 -4.11 -7.66
C PRO A 87 17.59 -3.02 -8.54
N PRO A 88 17.97 -2.90 -9.83
CA PRO A 88 17.48 -1.87 -10.75
C PRO A 88 16.07 -2.16 -11.28
N ALA A 89 15.20 -2.70 -10.42
CA ALA A 89 13.79 -2.96 -10.71
C ALA A 89 12.91 -2.18 -9.72
N PHE A 90 11.75 -1.73 -10.20
CA PHE A 90 10.74 -1.03 -9.43
C PHE A 90 9.47 -1.86 -9.44
N MET A 91 8.80 -1.99 -8.29
CA MET A 91 7.57 -2.75 -8.17
C MET A 91 6.51 -1.93 -7.44
N THR A 92 5.23 -2.18 -7.75
CA THR A 92 4.15 -1.70 -6.89
C THR A 92 4.01 -2.61 -5.67
N GLU A 93 3.36 -2.10 -4.61
CA GLU A 93 3.02 -2.89 -3.43
C GLU A 93 2.22 -4.14 -3.80
N GLU A 94 1.24 -4.01 -4.71
CA GLU A 94 0.45 -5.13 -5.21
C GLU A 94 1.30 -6.19 -5.93
N GLN A 95 2.29 -5.77 -6.73
CA GLN A 95 3.21 -6.70 -7.39
C GLN A 95 4.08 -7.44 -6.38
N GLN A 96 4.54 -6.77 -5.32
CA GLN A 96 5.29 -7.39 -4.23
C GLN A 96 4.41 -8.40 -3.47
N ALA A 97 3.18 -8.01 -3.12
CA ALA A 97 2.21 -8.88 -2.47
C ALA A 97 1.89 -10.14 -3.31
N TYR A 98 1.69 -9.97 -4.62
CA TYR A 98 1.49 -11.07 -5.55
C TYR A 98 2.66 -12.06 -5.54
N ARG A 99 3.90 -11.57 -5.56
CA ARG A 99 5.10 -12.42 -5.49
C ARG A 99 5.19 -13.18 -4.17
N VAL A 100 4.90 -12.52 -3.06
CA VAL A 100 4.88 -13.14 -1.73
C VAL A 100 3.84 -14.24 -1.67
N ILE A 101 2.59 -13.96 -2.04
CA ILE A 101 1.49 -14.93 -2.02
C ILE A 101 1.77 -16.10 -2.98
N SER A 102 2.29 -15.83 -4.17
CA SER A 102 2.67 -16.88 -5.13
C SER A 102 3.75 -17.80 -4.58
N LYS A 103 4.73 -17.27 -3.82
CA LYS A 103 5.76 -18.07 -3.15
C LYS A 103 5.16 -18.84 -1.96
N LEU A 104 4.31 -18.21 -1.17
CA LEU A 104 3.69 -18.79 0.02
C LEU A 104 2.81 -20.00 -0.33
N ARG A 105 2.03 -19.90 -1.42
CA ARG A 105 1.20 -21.01 -1.93
C ARG A 105 2.00 -22.20 -2.44
N LYS A 106 3.27 -22.01 -2.81
CA LYS A 106 4.18 -23.07 -3.27
C LYS A 106 4.93 -23.76 -2.13
N GLN A 107 4.81 -23.27 -0.89
CA GLN A 107 5.50 -23.88 0.26
C GLN A 107 4.92 -25.27 0.59
N PRO A 108 5.78 -26.23 0.99
CA PRO A 108 5.40 -27.63 1.13
C PRO A 108 4.47 -27.88 2.31
N ASN A 109 4.55 -27.07 3.37
CA ASN A 109 3.74 -27.22 4.57
C ASN A 109 3.52 -25.87 5.27
N ASP A 110 2.66 -25.87 6.27
CA ASP A 110 2.22 -24.68 6.99
C ASP A 110 3.33 -24.08 7.85
N LEU A 111 4.23 -24.90 8.39
CA LEU A 111 5.40 -24.44 9.14
C LEU A 111 6.35 -23.62 8.25
N ALA A 112 6.59 -24.07 7.02
CA ALA A 112 7.39 -23.31 6.05
C ALA A 112 6.70 -21.99 5.65
N ARG A 113 5.37 -21.96 5.60
CA ARG A 113 4.61 -20.70 5.40
C ARG A 113 4.76 -19.75 6.57
N TYR A 114 4.69 -20.27 7.80
CA TYR A 114 4.90 -19.49 9.01
C TYR A 114 6.30 -18.85 9.02
N ILE A 115 7.36 -19.62 8.80
CA ILE A 115 8.75 -19.10 8.74
C ILE A 115 8.89 -18.02 7.66
N GLN A 116 8.26 -18.22 6.49
CA GLN A 116 8.29 -17.21 5.44
C GLN A 116 7.57 -15.91 5.83
N LEU A 117 6.45 -16.00 6.55
CA LEU A 117 5.70 -14.82 7.01
C LEU A 117 6.41 -14.13 8.17
N ASP A 118 7.01 -14.88 9.09
CA ASP A 118 7.83 -14.36 10.19
C ASP A 118 9.03 -13.57 9.66
N ALA A 119 9.70 -14.07 8.62
CA ALA A 119 10.79 -13.36 7.96
C ALA A 119 10.34 -12.14 7.12
N LEU A 120 9.04 -11.95 6.91
CA LEU A 120 8.48 -10.81 6.16
C LEU A 120 8.00 -9.68 7.08
N GLN A 121 7.64 -9.99 8.34
CA GLN A 121 7.21 -9.02 9.34
C GLN A 121 8.36 -8.11 9.78
#